data_AF-A0AA44WMW1-F1
#
_entry.id   AF-A0AA44WMW1-F1
#
_cell.length_a   1.000
_cell.length_b   1.000
_cell.length_c   1.000
_cell.angle_alpha   90.00
_cell.angle_beta   90.00
_cell.angle_gamma   90.00
#
_symmetry.space_group_name_H-M   'P 1'
#
loop_
_entity.id
_entity.type
_entity.pdbx_description
1 polymer ?
#
loop_
_entity_poly.entity_id
_entity_poly.type
_entity_poly.pdbx_seq_one_letter_code
_entity_poly.pdbx_strand_id
1 'polypeptide(L)'
;MPEIAEVARCVHFLRHHLVGKTIAKVTALEDDKVFGKVGTSGPAFEKAVQGRKVVSAGSQGKYFWLTFDQPPHAVMHLGMTGWVHIKGDKTAYTNYYKKMKPEEADHWPPKYWKFRLETEGTPKVEVAFTDPRRFGRVRLVDCPGDDIRKHTPLVENGPDPVVDVDMFTEEYMRSKMTSRHVPIKALLLDQTHISGIGNWVADEVLYQAKVHPEQYCDDFSDREIRAIYEKVRYVCQTAVDKLGDSDEFPEDWLFKYRWGKGGKDAVSKLPNGEKLAFITVGGRTSCYAPSRQQKTGRVVPSAKEEPIDAEPTAKTTTAKLKGRKNVKEVEPSDEDEKPPAKKQRGARTASHVKVEDVDGDTETPPLKKQKKTAEPSKAGLASSKPKVKQETTRVEASTNEDDLGRRRSGRIRKQT
;
A
#
# COMPACT_ATOMS: atom_id res chain seq x y z
N MET A 1 -3.34 7.66 -2.64
CA MET A 1 -2.90 6.32 -2.20
C MET A 1 -3.14 6.29 -0.71
N PRO A 2 -3.81 5.27 -0.17
CA PRO A 2 -3.97 5.12 1.27
C PRO A 2 -2.61 5.03 1.98
N GLU A 3 -2.43 5.83 3.03
CA GLU A 3 -1.27 5.85 3.91
C GLU A 3 -1.73 5.48 5.34
N ILE A 4 -1.00 5.90 6.36
CA ILE A 4 -1.30 5.53 7.77
C ILE A 4 -2.72 5.94 8.20
N ALA A 5 -3.18 7.13 7.83
CA ALA A 5 -4.44 7.70 8.28
C ALA A 5 -5.65 7.01 7.64
N GLU A 6 -5.57 6.72 6.33
CA GLU A 6 -6.63 5.99 5.62
C GLU A 6 -6.73 4.53 6.10
N VAL A 7 -5.61 3.91 6.45
CA VAL A 7 -5.61 2.56 7.05
C VAL A 7 -6.24 2.59 8.44
N ALA A 8 -5.90 3.59 9.27
CA ALA A 8 -6.53 3.79 10.57
C ALA A 8 -8.06 4.00 10.44
N ARG A 9 -8.51 4.76 9.44
CA ARG A 9 -9.94 4.90 9.11
C ARG A 9 -10.59 3.55 8.82
N CYS A 10 -10.01 2.74 7.93
CA CYS A 10 -10.53 1.41 7.63
C CYS A 10 -10.61 0.54 8.89
N VAL A 11 -9.58 0.54 9.73
CA VAL A 11 -9.58 -0.23 10.98
C VAL A 11 -10.63 0.29 11.96
N HIS A 12 -10.84 1.60 12.07
CA HIS A 12 -11.89 2.18 12.91
C HIS A 12 -13.27 1.61 12.55
N PHE A 13 -13.63 1.63 11.26
CA PHE A 13 -14.89 1.06 10.78
C PHE A 13 -14.94 -0.46 10.96
N LEU A 14 -13.86 -1.19 10.67
CA LEU A 14 -13.82 -2.64 10.90
C LEU A 14 -14.02 -3.00 12.38
N ARG A 15 -13.42 -2.24 13.30
CA ARG A 15 -13.63 -2.41 14.75
C ARG A 15 -15.09 -2.17 15.13
N HIS A 16 -15.66 -1.06 14.66
CA HIS A 16 -17.03 -0.69 15.01
C HIS A 16 -18.05 -1.71 14.51
N HIS A 17 -17.86 -2.23 13.30
CA HIS A 17 -18.90 -3.02 12.63
C HIS A 17 -18.68 -4.53 12.66
N LEU A 18 -17.44 -5.03 12.76
CA LEU A 18 -17.17 -6.48 12.66
C LEU A 18 -16.74 -7.13 13.96
N VAL A 19 -16.02 -6.43 14.84
CA VAL A 19 -15.49 -7.05 16.07
C VAL A 19 -16.63 -7.59 16.94
N GLY A 20 -16.48 -8.83 17.38
CA GLY A 20 -17.49 -9.57 18.16
C GLY A 20 -18.53 -10.29 17.32
N LYS A 21 -18.61 -10.06 16.01
CA LYS A 21 -19.58 -10.72 15.11
C LYS A 21 -18.98 -11.94 14.41
N THR A 22 -19.85 -12.89 14.08
CA THR A 22 -19.54 -14.05 13.23
C THR A 22 -19.83 -13.74 11.78
N ILE A 23 -18.96 -14.18 10.87
CA ILE A 23 -19.12 -14.01 9.43
C ILE A 23 -19.98 -15.15 8.88
N ALA A 24 -21.21 -14.86 8.46
CA ALA A 24 -22.16 -15.84 7.96
C ALA A 24 -21.83 -16.30 6.53
N LYS A 25 -21.48 -15.34 5.67
CA LYS A 25 -21.21 -15.59 4.25
C LYS A 25 -19.99 -14.81 3.81
N VAL A 26 -19.19 -15.45 2.97
CA VAL A 26 -18.08 -14.82 2.28
C VAL A 26 -18.23 -15.13 0.79
N THR A 27 -17.88 -14.17 -0.06
CA THR A 27 -17.66 -14.43 -1.48
C THR A 27 -16.37 -13.75 -1.86
N ALA A 28 -15.40 -14.49 -2.42
CA ALA A 28 -14.15 -13.92 -2.90
C ALA A 28 -13.88 -14.31 -4.36
N LEU A 29 -13.53 -13.32 -5.17
CA LEU A 29 -13.17 -13.52 -6.56
C LEU A 29 -11.78 -14.15 -6.67
N GLU A 30 -11.60 -15.00 -7.68
CA GLU A 30 -10.26 -15.42 -8.09
C GLU A 30 -9.54 -14.23 -8.75
N ASP A 31 -8.55 -13.67 -8.04
CA ASP A 31 -7.72 -12.56 -8.51
C ASP A 31 -6.25 -12.83 -8.18
N ASP A 32 -5.51 -13.30 -9.19
CA ASP A 32 -4.09 -13.66 -9.13
C ASP A 32 -3.17 -12.52 -8.63
N LYS A 33 -3.60 -11.26 -8.79
CA LYS A 33 -2.81 -10.10 -8.38
C LYS A 33 -3.07 -9.72 -6.92
N VAL A 34 -4.32 -9.77 -6.47
CA VAL A 34 -4.70 -9.38 -5.11
C VAL A 34 -4.44 -10.51 -4.11
N PHE A 35 -4.75 -11.75 -4.49
CA PHE A 35 -4.58 -12.95 -3.66
C PHE A 35 -3.32 -13.72 -4.05
N GLY A 36 -3.16 -14.05 -5.34
CA GLY A 36 -2.11 -14.98 -5.81
C GLY A 36 -0.67 -14.51 -5.52
N LYS A 37 -0.37 -13.23 -5.69
CA LYS A 37 0.97 -12.64 -5.41
C LYS A 37 1.44 -12.77 -3.96
N VAL A 38 0.57 -13.16 -3.04
CA VAL A 38 0.86 -13.32 -1.62
C VAL A 38 0.49 -14.72 -1.12
N GLY A 39 0.45 -15.70 -2.03
CA GLY A 39 0.34 -17.11 -1.68
C GLY A 39 -1.04 -17.56 -1.23
N THR A 40 -2.11 -16.85 -1.60
CA THR A 40 -3.49 -17.25 -1.33
C THR A 40 -4.34 -17.20 -2.60
N SER A 41 -5.57 -17.70 -2.54
CA SER A 41 -6.59 -17.53 -3.59
C SER A 41 -7.89 -16.98 -3.00
N GLY A 42 -8.81 -16.55 -3.86
CA GLY A 42 -10.16 -16.16 -3.44
C GLY A 42 -10.88 -17.30 -2.71
N PRO A 43 -10.98 -18.51 -3.30
CA PRO A 43 -11.58 -19.67 -2.65
C PRO A 43 -10.93 -20.08 -1.32
N ALA A 44 -9.60 -19.98 -1.21
CA ALA A 44 -8.92 -20.26 0.06
C ALA A 44 -9.30 -19.24 1.15
N PHE A 45 -9.37 -17.95 0.79
CA PHE A 45 -9.85 -16.89 1.68
C PHE A 45 -11.30 -17.11 2.11
N GLU A 46 -12.19 -17.43 1.17
CA GLU A 46 -13.60 -17.72 1.44
C GLU A 46 -13.75 -18.86 2.46
N LYS A 47 -13.09 -19.99 2.21
CA LYS A 47 -13.11 -21.15 3.10
C LYS A 47 -12.57 -20.85 4.50
N ALA A 48 -11.51 -20.05 4.60
CA ALA A 48 -10.86 -19.76 5.87
C ALA A 48 -11.67 -18.79 6.75
N VAL A 49 -12.39 -17.85 6.13
CA VAL A 49 -13.07 -16.73 6.81
C VAL A 49 -14.53 -17.04 7.11
N GLN A 50 -15.21 -17.86 6.30
CA GLN A 50 -16.62 -18.19 6.52
C GLN A 50 -16.83 -18.92 7.85
N GLY A 51 -17.81 -18.48 8.63
CA GLY A 51 -18.16 -19.01 9.94
C GLY A 51 -17.23 -18.54 11.07
N ARG A 52 -16.19 -17.73 10.78
CA ARG A 52 -15.27 -17.23 11.80
C ARG A 52 -15.86 -16.06 12.58
N LYS A 53 -15.55 -15.99 13.88
CA LYS A 53 -15.84 -14.83 14.72
C LYS A 53 -14.67 -13.86 14.65
N VAL A 54 -14.94 -12.60 14.36
CA VAL A 54 -13.92 -11.54 14.39
C VAL A 54 -13.64 -11.16 15.85
N VAL A 55 -12.41 -11.38 16.30
CA VAL A 55 -11.98 -11.09 17.67
C VAL A 55 -11.42 -9.68 17.77
N SER A 56 -10.62 -9.25 16.80
CA SER A 56 -10.08 -7.90 16.77
C SER A 56 -9.80 -7.42 15.34
N ALA A 57 -9.58 -6.12 15.21
CA ALA A 57 -9.02 -5.52 14.01
C ALA A 57 -7.86 -4.60 14.41
N GLY A 58 -6.77 -4.62 13.64
CA GLY A 58 -5.57 -3.86 13.94
C GLY A 58 -4.84 -3.39 12.68
N SER A 59 -3.83 -2.55 12.88
CA SER A 59 -2.96 -2.04 11.83
C SER A 59 -1.53 -1.84 12.32
N GLN A 60 -0.61 -1.86 11.36
CA GLN A 60 0.78 -1.46 11.52
C GLN A 60 1.21 -0.83 10.19
N GLY A 61 1.46 0.48 10.24
CA GLY A 61 1.75 1.27 9.06
C GLY A 61 0.65 1.18 8.02
N LYS A 62 0.95 0.59 6.86
CA LYS A 62 0.01 0.46 5.73
C LYS A 62 -0.69 -0.90 5.64
N TYR A 63 -0.38 -1.79 6.58
CA TYR A 63 -1.07 -3.06 6.72
C TYR A 63 -2.15 -2.96 7.79
N PHE A 64 -3.22 -3.71 7.58
CA PHE A 64 -4.28 -3.91 8.54
C PHE A 64 -4.75 -5.35 8.51
N TRP A 65 -5.45 -5.78 9.54
CA TRP A 65 -5.87 -7.17 9.66
C TRP A 65 -7.15 -7.32 10.45
N LEU A 66 -7.75 -8.51 10.31
CA LEU A 66 -8.77 -9.05 11.20
C LEU A 66 -8.18 -10.29 11.86
N THR A 67 -8.18 -10.33 13.19
CA THR A 67 -7.95 -11.59 13.92
C THR A 67 -9.30 -12.27 14.12
N PHE A 68 -9.29 -13.59 13.96
CA PHE A 68 -10.46 -14.44 14.17
C PHE A 68 -10.29 -15.25 15.45
N ASP A 69 -11.36 -15.92 15.86
CA ASP A 69 -11.37 -16.86 16.98
C ASP A 69 -10.38 -18.03 16.82
N GLN A 70 -10.04 -18.37 15.58
CA GLN A 70 -8.98 -19.32 15.25
C GLN A 70 -8.21 -18.87 14.00
N PRO A 71 -6.94 -19.26 13.85
CA PRO A 71 -6.21 -19.03 12.61
C PRO A 71 -6.81 -19.83 11.43
N PRO A 72 -6.47 -19.45 10.18
CA PRO A 72 -5.60 -18.34 9.82
C PRO A 72 -6.32 -16.97 9.84
N HIS A 73 -5.55 -15.89 10.05
CA HIS A 73 -6.04 -14.51 10.13
C HIS A 73 -5.92 -13.76 8.81
N ALA A 74 -6.81 -12.80 8.56
CA ALA A 74 -6.79 -12.02 7.32
C ALA A 74 -5.89 -10.79 7.48
N VAL A 75 -4.75 -10.77 6.79
CA VAL A 75 -3.86 -9.61 6.70
C VAL A 75 -4.00 -8.96 5.33
N MET A 76 -4.16 -7.65 5.30
CA MET A 76 -4.54 -6.89 4.12
C MET A 76 -3.68 -5.63 3.95
N HIS A 77 -3.56 -5.18 2.71
CA HIS A 77 -2.92 -3.93 2.32
C HIS A 77 -3.77 -3.29 1.22
N LEU A 78 -4.08 -2.00 1.36
CA LEU A 78 -4.96 -1.28 0.41
C LEU A 78 -4.29 -1.03 -0.95
N GLY A 79 -2.96 -1.05 -1.00
CA GLY A 79 -2.23 -0.72 -2.23
C GLY A 79 -2.43 0.75 -2.57
N MET A 80 -2.73 1.08 -3.82
CA MET A 80 -2.91 2.49 -4.24
C MET A 80 -4.36 2.96 -4.26
N THR A 81 -5.30 2.04 -4.48
CA THR A 81 -6.74 2.34 -4.72
C THR A 81 -7.66 1.36 -4.01
N GLY A 82 -7.10 0.43 -3.22
CA GLY A 82 -7.91 -0.48 -2.44
C GLY A 82 -8.67 0.27 -1.36
N TRP A 83 -9.85 -0.22 -1.03
CA TRP A 83 -10.69 0.35 0.01
C TRP A 83 -11.64 -0.68 0.60
N VAL A 84 -12.02 -0.47 1.86
CA VAL A 84 -13.02 -1.27 2.58
C VAL A 84 -14.30 -0.46 2.69
N HIS A 85 -15.40 -1.01 2.18
CA HIS A 85 -16.73 -0.42 2.21
C HIS A 85 -17.64 -1.18 3.15
N ILE A 86 -18.48 -0.47 3.89
CA ILE A 86 -19.54 -1.04 4.72
C ILE A 86 -20.87 -0.50 4.17
N LYS A 87 -21.80 -1.40 3.87
CA LYS A 87 -23.08 -1.02 3.27
C LYS A 87 -23.87 -0.16 4.26
N GLY A 88 -24.30 1.01 3.80
CA GLY A 88 -25.01 1.99 4.62
C GLY A 88 -24.12 3.06 5.26
N ASP A 89 -22.78 2.92 5.20
CA ASP A 89 -21.84 3.86 5.80
C ASP A 89 -20.87 4.51 4.82
N LYS A 90 -20.51 5.77 5.11
CA LYS A 90 -19.52 6.54 4.34
C LYS A 90 -18.09 6.29 4.84
N THR A 91 -17.62 5.09 4.55
CA THR A 91 -16.28 4.63 4.96
C THR A 91 -15.12 5.31 4.20
N ALA A 92 -15.33 5.82 2.99
CA ALA A 92 -14.28 6.48 2.20
C ALA A 92 -14.14 7.98 2.52
N TYR A 93 -13.05 8.59 2.05
CA TYR A 93 -12.81 10.03 2.18
C TYR A 93 -13.65 10.85 1.20
N THR A 94 -13.91 12.13 1.47
CA THR A 94 -14.83 12.99 0.68
C THR A 94 -14.54 12.98 -0.82
N ASN A 95 -13.27 13.10 -1.22
CA ASN A 95 -12.86 13.10 -2.62
C ASN A 95 -13.09 11.76 -3.34
N TYR A 96 -13.25 10.65 -2.62
CA TYR A 96 -13.66 9.37 -3.20
C TYR A 96 -15.09 9.48 -3.73
N TYR A 97 -16.01 9.95 -2.89
CA TYR A 97 -17.43 10.08 -3.25
C TYR A 97 -17.69 11.21 -4.25
N LYS A 98 -16.95 12.32 -4.19
CA LYS A 98 -17.06 13.42 -5.18
C LYS A 98 -16.77 12.96 -6.62
N LYS A 99 -15.95 11.93 -6.80
CA LYS A 99 -15.59 11.37 -8.11
C LYS A 99 -16.47 10.20 -8.55
N MET A 100 -17.32 9.72 -7.64
CA MET A 100 -18.24 8.63 -7.90
C MET A 100 -19.44 9.16 -8.68
N LYS A 101 -19.92 8.39 -9.66
CA LYS A 101 -21.16 8.76 -10.35
C LYS A 101 -22.36 8.47 -9.45
N PRO A 102 -23.45 9.27 -9.51
CA PRO A 102 -24.63 9.03 -8.68
C PRO A 102 -25.19 7.61 -8.79
N GLU A 103 -25.17 7.02 -9.99
CA GLU A 103 -25.69 5.67 -10.23
C GLU A 103 -24.82 4.56 -9.62
N GLU A 104 -23.57 4.88 -9.29
CA GLU A 104 -22.65 3.95 -8.63
C GLU A 104 -22.79 3.97 -7.11
N ALA A 105 -23.32 5.06 -6.53
CA ALA A 105 -23.38 5.27 -5.08
C ALA A 105 -24.26 4.24 -4.35
N ASP A 106 -25.37 3.84 -4.99
CA ASP A 106 -26.32 2.87 -4.43
C ASP A 106 -26.03 1.42 -4.86
N HIS A 107 -25.06 1.21 -5.74
CA HIS A 107 -24.77 -0.12 -6.28
C HIS A 107 -24.00 -0.98 -5.26
N TRP A 108 -24.58 -2.14 -4.89
CA TRP A 108 -23.96 -3.09 -3.98
C TRP A 108 -23.93 -4.52 -4.54
N PRO A 109 -22.78 -5.24 -4.49
CA PRO A 109 -21.47 -4.79 -3.99
C PRO A 109 -20.82 -3.77 -4.93
N PRO A 110 -19.95 -2.86 -4.45
CA PRO A 110 -19.39 -1.81 -5.29
C PRO A 110 -18.57 -2.37 -6.46
N LYS A 111 -18.44 -1.58 -7.53
CA LYS A 111 -17.61 -1.95 -8.68
C LYS A 111 -16.18 -2.26 -8.24
N TYR A 112 -15.56 -3.25 -8.90
CA TYR A 112 -14.19 -3.71 -8.62
C TYR A 112 -13.99 -4.36 -7.25
N TRP A 113 -15.06 -4.83 -6.60
CA TRP A 113 -14.96 -5.67 -5.41
C TRP A 113 -14.08 -6.91 -5.68
N LYS A 114 -13.39 -7.38 -4.64
CA LYS A 114 -12.50 -8.55 -4.66
C LYS A 114 -12.99 -9.62 -3.71
N PHE A 115 -13.48 -9.20 -2.54
CA PHE A 115 -14.28 -10.05 -1.68
C PHE A 115 -15.39 -9.23 -1.03
N ARG A 116 -16.42 -9.92 -0.58
CA ARG A 116 -17.48 -9.40 0.27
C ARG A 116 -17.77 -10.38 1.40
N LEU A 117 -18.26 -9.85 2.51
CA LEU A 117 -18.68 -10.64 3.66
C LEU A 117 -19.98 -10.09 4.24
N GLU A 118 -20.76 -10.98 4.82
CA GLU A 118 -22.03 -10.68 5.51
C GLU A 118 -21.95 -11.32 6.90
N THR A 119 -22.24 -10.56 7.95
CA THR A 119 -22.26 -11.10 9.33
C THR A 119 -23.56 -11.81 9.64
N GLU A 120 -23.52 -12.68 10.66
CA GLU A 120 -24.71 -13.18 11.33
C GLU A 120 -25.45 -12.07 12.10
N GLY A 121 -26.67 -12.37 12.52
CA GLY A 121 -27.52 -11.48 13.33
C GLY A 121 -28.37 -10.49 12.55
N THR A 122 -29.09 -9.64 13.29
CA THR A 122 -29.96 -8.58 12.76
C THR A 122 -29.70 -7.29 13.56
N PRO A 123 -29.36 -6.16 12.90
CA PRO A 123 -29.10 -6.03 11.47
C PRO A 123 -27.78 -6.72 11.07
N LYS A 124 -27.76 -7.20 9.82
CA LYS A 124 -26.56 -7.75 9.19
C LYS A 124 -25.62 -6.63 8.80
N VAL A 125 -24.32 -6.87 8.93
CA VAL A 125 -23.28 -5.99 8.39
C VAL A 125 -22.78 -6.60 7.10
N GLU A 126 -22.83 -5.84 6.02
CA GLU A 126 -22.25 -6.21 4.72
C GLU A 126 -21.00 -5.38 4.46
N VAL A 127 -19.88 -6.03 4.16
CA VAL A 127 -18.59 -5.39 3.89
C VAL A 127 -18.06 -5.85 2.53
N ALA A 128 -17.42 -4.95 1.79
CA ALA A 128 -16.76 -5.25 0.52
C ALA A 128 -15.38 -4.61 0.46
N PHE A 129 -14.37 -5.37 0.01
CA PHE A 129 -13.07 -4.82 -0.36
C PHE A 129 -13.03 -4.59 -1.85
N THR A 130 -12.74 -3.36 -2.28
CA THR A 130 -12.58 -3.00 -3.69
C THR A 130 -11.14 -2.70 -3.99
N ASP A 131 -10.66 -3.02 -5.20
CA ASP A 131 -9.39 -2.48 -5.68
C ASP A 131 -9.34 -2.43 -7.21
N PRO A 132 -9.65 -1.26 -7.81
CA PRO A 132 -9.66 -1.08 -9.26
C PRO A 132 -8.31 -1.37 -9.93
N ARG A 133 -7.18 -1.04 -9.27
CA ARG A 133 -5.84 -1.17 -9.86
C ARG A 133 -5.13 -2.48 -9.50
N ARG A 134 -5.73 -3.32 -8.65
CA ARG A 134 -5.21 -4.66 -8.28
C ARG A 134 -3.80 -4.61 -7.65
N PHE A 135 -3.53 -3.57 -6.86
CA PHE A 135 -2.30 -3.38 -6.10
C PHE A 135 -2.45 -3.67 -4.60
N GLY A 136 -3.68 -3.76 -4.11
CA GLY A 136 -4.00 -4.27 -2.80
C GLY A 136 -3.61 -5.73 -2.68
N ARG A 137 -3.44 -6.19 -1.45
CA ARG A 137 -3.09 -7.57 -1.12
C ARG A 137 -4.01 -8.07 -0.03
N VAL A 138 -4.49 -9.29 -0.18
CA VAL A 138 -5.26 -10.00 0.83
C VAL A 138 -4.58 -11.34 1.01
N ARG A 139 -4.16 -11.67 2.23
CA ARG A 139 -3.49 -12.92 2.56
C ARG A 139 -4.01 -13.51 3.85
N LEU A 140 -3.80 -14.81 4.01
CA LEU A 140 -4.08 -15.55 5.22
C LEU A 140 -2.76 -15.81 5.95
N VAL A 141 -2.70 -15.53 7.24
CA VAL A 141 -1.54 -15.78 8.09
C VAL A 141 -1.93 -16.76 9.19
N ASP A 142 -1.30 -17.94 9.17
CA ASP A 142 -1.54 -19.00 10.14
C ASP A 142 -0.61 -18.83 11.35
N CYS A 143 -1.12 -18.19 12.40
CA CYS A 143 -0.38 -17.89 13.62
C CYS A 143 -1.34 -17.59 14.79
N PRO A 144 -0.89 -17.62 16.05
CA PRO A 144 -1.65 -17.06 17.16
C PRO A 144 -1.97 -15.57 16.92
N GLY A 145 -3.21 -15.15 17.21
CA GLY A 145 -3.68 -13.79 16.92
C GLY A 145 -2.86 -12.68 17.57
N ASP A 146 -2.42 -12.89 18.82
CA ASP A 146 -1.59 -11.94 19.58
C ASP A 146 -0.17 -11.82 19.01
N ASP A 147 0.28 -12.82 18.26
CA ASP A 147 1.59 -12.88 17.62
C ASP A 147 1.58 -12.40 16.17
N ILE A 148 0.45 -11.93 15.64
CA ILE A 148 0.30 -11.63 14.20
C ILE A 148 1.39 -10.68 13.67
N ARG A 149 1.84 -9.71 14.48
CA ARG A 149 2.90 -8.76 14.13
C ARG A 149 4.30 -9.38 14.01
N LYS A 150 4.50 -10.58 14.54
CA LYS A 150 5.76 -11.36 14.47
C LYS A 150 5.87 -12.19 13.20
N HIS A 151 4.86 -12.17 12.33
CA HIS A 151 4.82 -12.94 11.09
C HIS A 151 4.84 -12.06 9.84
N THR A 152 5.39 -12.58 8.73
CA THR A 152 5.42 -11.89 7.43
C THR A 152 4.01 -11.55 6.97
N PRO A 153 3.77 -10.31 6.51
CA PRO A 153 4.74 -9.24 6.22
C PRO A 153 4.94 -8.24 7.36
N LEU A 154 4.24 -8.40 8.48
CA LEU A 154 4.20 -7.38 9.53
C LEU A 154 5.55 -7.27 10.26
N VAL A 155 6.24 -8.40 10.42
CA VAL A 155 7.57 -8.47 11.05
C VAL A 155 8.65 -7.69 10.29
N GLU A 156 8.44 -7.42 9.00
CA GLU A 156 9.37 -6.70 8.13
C GLU A 156 9.23 -5.17 8.26
N ASN A 157 8.13 -4.70 8.86
CA ASN A 157 7.87 -3.27 9.01
C ASN A 157 8.64 -2.69 10.19
N GLY A 158 9.14 -1.47 10.00
CA GLY A 158 9.58 -0.62 11.09
C GLY A 158 8.42 -0.23 12.01
N PRO A 159 8.73 0.40 13.15
CA PRO A 159 7.71 0.87 14.09
C PRO A 159 6.73 1.82 13.41
N ASP A 160 5.47 1.71 13.80
CA ASP A 160 4.39 2.64 13.46
C ASP A 160 4.52 3.88 14.35
N PRO A 161 4.61 5.10 13.78
CA PRO A 161 4.87 6.32 14.56
C PRO A 161 3.72 6.76 15.47
N VAL A 162 2.53 6.14 15.35
CA VAL A 162 1.34 6.46 16.16
C VAL A 162 1.08 5.37 17.20
N VAL A 163 1.24 4.09 16.81
CA VAL A 163 0.93 2.96 17.69
C VAL A 163 2.13 2.52 18.52
N ASP A 164 3.34 2.52 17.97
CA ASP A 164 4.54 1.99 18.62
C ASP A 164 5.35 3.10 19.31
N VAL A 165 4.68 3.91 20.13
CA VAL A 165 5.25 5.13 20.71
C VAL A 165 6.49 4.90 21.57
N ASP A 166 6.60 3.72 22.17
CA ASP A 166 7.74 3.31 23.01
C ASP A 166 8.93 2.81 22.17
N MET A 167 8.68 2.41 20.91
CA MET A 167 9.71 1.96 19.97
C MET A 167 10.17 3.08 19.05
N PHE A 168 9.22 3.91 18.58
CA PHE A 168 9.49 5.06 17.73
C PHE A 168 9.83 6.29 18.58
N THR A 169 11.05 6.30 19.11
CA THR A 169 11.59 7.40 19.93
C THR A 169 12.49 8.34 19.12
N GLU A 170 12.85 9.48 19.72
CA GLU A 170 13.85 10.40 19.13
C GLU A 170 15.19 9.69 18.91
N GLU A 171 15.63 8.85 19.85
CA GLU A 171 16.87 8.08 19.76
C GLU A 171 16.81 7.04 18.64
N TYR A 172 15.66 6.37 18.46
CA TYR A 172 15.45 5.47 17.34
C TYR A 172 15.58 6.24 16.01
N MET A 173 14.92 7.39 15.89
CA MET A 173 14.98 8.21 14.68
C MET A 173 16.40 8.71 14.40
N ARG A 174 17.11 9.19 15.43
CA ARG A 174 18.53 9.59 15.36
C ARG A 174 19.38 8.43 14.83
N SER A 175 19.26 7.25 15.43
CA SER A 175 20.01 6.06 15.03
C SER A 175 19.76 5.68 13.56
N LYS A 176 18.51 5.78 13.08
CA LYS A 176 18.20 5.47 11.67
C LYS A 176 18.71 6.53 10.70
N MET A 177 18.65 7.80 11.08
CA MET A 177 19.14 8.91 10.26
C MET A 177 20.66 8.89 10.12
N THR A 178 21.40 8.70 11.23
CA THR A 178 22.88 8.74 11.21
C THR A 178 23.54 7.49 10.62
N SER A 179 22.81 6.37 10.51
CA SER A 179 23.35 5.12 9.97
C SER A 179 23.17 4.96 8.45
N ARG A 180 22.60 5.95 7.77
CA ARG A 180 22.23 5.88 6.35
C ARG A 180 22.67 7.15 5.63
N HIS A 181 23.14 7.00 4.39
CA HIS A 181 23.42 8.11 3.50
C HIS A 181 22.40 8.14 2.35
N VAL A 182 21.16 8.53 2.66
CA VAL A 182 20.06 8.67 1.71
C VAL A 182 19.32 9.99 1.93
N PRO A 183 18.59 10.52 0.93
CA PRO A 183 17.74 11.69 1.12
C PRO A 183 16.71 11.45 2.22
N ILE A 184 16.43 12.47 3.03
CA ILE A 184 15.51 12.36 4.17
C ILE A 184 14.12 11.88 3.75
N LYS A 185 13.62 12.34 2.60
CA LYS A 185 12.34 11.85 2.08
C LYS A 185 12.39 10.36 1.76
N ALA A 186 13.50 9.86 1.23
CA ALA A 186 13.65 8.44 0.93
C ALA A 186 13.64 7.59 2.21
N LEU A 187 14.32 8.06 3.27
CA LEU A 187 14.29 7.42 4.59
C LEU A 187 12.87 7.35 5.17
N LEU A 188 12.13 8.47 5.16
CA LEU A 188 10.75 8.53 5.67
C LEU A 188 9.79 7.60 4.91
N LEU A 189 10.06 7.33 3.64
CA LEU A 189 9.24 6.47 2.79
C LEU A 189 9.57 4.98 2.92
N ASP A 190 10.64 4.63 3.60
CA ASP A 190 11.07 3.24 3.78
C ASP A 190 10.28 2.58 4.92
N GLN A 191 9.40 1.66 4.53
CA GLN A 191 8.49 0.97 5.44
C GLN A 191 9.22 0.06 6.44
N THR A 192 10.46 -0.34 6.16
CA THR A 192 11.30 -1.15 7.07
C THR A 192 11.87 -0.32 8.22
N HIS A 193 11.92 1.02 8.07
CA HIS A 193 12.43 1.94 9.08
C HIS A 193 11.31 2.66 9.81
N ILE A 194 10.32 3.19 9.05
CA ILE A 194 9.14 3.87 9.59
C ILE A 194 7.96 3.44 8.75
N SER A 195 7.04 2.69 9.37
CA SER A 195 5.88 2.18 8.64
C SER A 195 4.77 3.23 8.57
N GLY A 196 3.94 3.18 7.53
CA GLY A 196 2.75 4.06 7.42
C GLY A 196 2.96 5.34 6.65
N ILE A 197 4.15 5.95 6.71
CA ILE A 197 4.46 7.19 5.97
C ILE A 197 4.52 6.90 4.47
N GLY A 198 3.72 7.59 3.68
CA GLY A 198 3.80 7.62 2.23
C GLY A 198 4.12 9.02 1.71
N ASN A 199 3.69 9.30 0.48
CA ASN A 199 4.18 10.45 -0.26
C ASN A 199 3.62 11.76 0.28
N TRP A 200 2.34 11.82 0.65
CA TRP A 200 1.78 13.07 1.15
C TRP A 200 2.21 13.32 2.59
N VAL A 201 2.26 12.28 3.43
CA VAL A 201 2.70 12.42 4.83
C VAL A 201 4.15 12.88 4.87
N ALA A 202 5.03 12.31 4.03
CA ALA A 202 6.42 12.74 3.97
C ALA A 202 6.58 14.19 3.52
N ASP A 203 5.84 14.63 2.49
CA ASP A 203 5.87 16.04 2.05
C ASP A 203 5.41 16.98 3.16
N GLU A 204 4.32 16.64 3.86
CA GLU A 204 3.79 17.44 4.97
C GLU A 204 4.78 17.52 6.13
N VAL A 205 5.33 16.38 6.57
CA VAL A 205 6.34 16.32 7.64
C VAL A 205 7.52 17.24 7.32
N LEU A 206 8.07 17.16 6.11
CA LEU A 206 9.24 17.93 5.71
C LEU A 206 8.93 19.43 5.57
N TYR A 207 7.73 19.78 5.10
CA TYR A 207 7.26 21.16 5.08
C TYR A 207 7.13 21.73 6.49
N GLN A 208 6.51 20.99 7.40
CA GLN A 208 6.37 21.40 8.81
C GLN A 208 7.72 21.48 9.52
N ALA A 209 8.67 20.61 9.18
CA ALA A 209 10.02 20.59 9.73
C ALA A 209 10.97 21.60 9.07
N LYS A 210 10.55 22.28 7.99
CA LYS A 210 11.36 23.22 7.19
C LYS A 210 12.60 22.56 6.56
N VAL A 211 12.48 21.29 6.19
CA VAL A 211 13.59 20.48 5.68
C VAL A 211 13.44 20.25 4.18
N HIS A 212 14.51 20.46 3.42
CA HIS A 212 14.50 20.17 1.99
C HIS A 212 14.48 18.64 1.72
N PRO A 213 13.56 18.12 0.87
CA PRO A 213 13.39 16.67 0.68
C PRO A 213 14.59 15.92 0.09
N GLU A 214 15.50 16.62 -0.59
CA GLU A 214 16.76 16.04 -1.14
C GLU A 214 17.91 15.94 -0.14
N GLN A 215 17.80 16.61 1.02
CA GLN A 215 18.91 16.70 1.94
C GLN A 215 19.19 15.32 2.56
N TYR A 216 20.46 14.96 2.65
CA TYR A 216 20.87 13.67 3.19
C TYR A 216 20.54 13.57 4.69
N CYS A 217 20.02 12.41 5.11
CA CYS A 217 19.56 12.21 6.49
C CYS A 217 20.67 12.19 7.55
N ASP A 218 21.93 11.96 7.15
CA ASP A 218 23.11 11.99 8.02
C ASP A 218 23.73 13.39 8.19
N ASP A 219 23.17 14.44 7.56
CA ASP A 219 23.65 15.82 7.69
C ASP A 219 22.98 16.64 8.80
N PHE A 220 21.88 16.14 9.35
CA PHE A 220 21.09 16.90 10.32
C PHE A 220 21.74 16.88 11.70
N SER A 221 21.80 18.05 12.32
CA SER A 221 22.17 18.20 13.73
C SER A 221 21.15 17.54 14.66
N ASP A 222 21.54 17.31 15.91
CA ASP A 222 20.65 16.65 16.86
C ASP A 222 19.32 17.38 17.09
N ARG A 223 19.36 18.72 17.00
CA ARG A 223 18.20 19.60 17.08
C ARG A 223 17.29 19.45 15.87
N GLU A 224 17.84 19.35 14.67
CA GLU A 224 17.07 19.16 13.45
C GLU A 224 16.42 17.77 13.41
N ILE A 225 17.15 16.72 13.83
CA ILE A 225 16.61 15.37 13.98
C ILE A 225 15.40 15.37 14.91
N ARG A 226 15.53 16.02 16.08
CA ARG A 226 14.42 16.17 17.04
C ARG A 226 13.23 16.90 16.41
N ALA A 227 13.47 17.99 15.70
CA ALA A 227 12.40 18.73 15.04
C ALA A 227 11.67 17.86 13.99
N ILE A 228 12.40 17.07 13.19
CA ILE A 228 11.79 16.16 12.22
C ILE A 228 10.99 15.07 12.94
N TYR A 229 11.53 14.47 14.00
CA TYR A 229 10.83 13.49 14.84
C TYR A 229 9.50 14.03 15.38
N GLU A 230 9.53 15.22 15.99
CA GLU A 230 8.33 15.89 16.50
C GLU A 230 7.31 16.14 15.38
N LYS A 231 7.75 16.49 14.16
CA LYS A 231 6.84 16.68 13.02
C LYS A 231 6.30 15.38 12.44
N VAL A 232 7.06 14.29 12.44
CA VAL A 232 6.54 12.95 12.11
C VAL A 232 5.41 12.60 13.07
N ARG A 233 5.65 12.71 14.38
CA ARG A 233 4.63 12.44 15.41
C ARG A 233 3.39 13.32 15.22
N TYR A 234 3.58 14.63 15.08
CA TYR A 234 2.50 15.60 14.91
C TYR A 234 1.61 15.30 13.69
N VAL A 235 2.21 15.16 12.51
CA VAL A 235 1.45 14.95 11.25
C VAL A 235 0.76 13.59 11.26
N CYS A 236 1.47 12.51 11.63
CA CYS A 236 0.87 11.18 11.66
C CYS A 236 -0.26 11.08 12.69
N GLN A 237 -0.04 11.59 13.91
CA GLN A 237 -1.07 11.56 14.96
C GLN A 237 -2.29 12.36 14.56
N THR A 238 -2.10 13.60 14.09
CA THR A 238 -3.22 14.47 13.67
C THR A 238 -4.02 13.80 12.54
N ALA A 239 -3.34 13.23 11.55
CA ALA A 239 -4.02 12.58 10.44
C ALA A 239 -4.81 11.33 10.87
N VAL A 240 -4.27 10.54 11.80
CA VAL A 240 -4.94 9.36 12.37
C VAL A 240 -6.11 9.76 13.26
N ASP A 241 -5.97 10.79 14.10
CA ASP A 241 -7.04 11.31 14.97
C ASP A 241 -8.22 11.82 14.14
N LYS A 242 -7.93 12.38 12.96
CA LYS A 242 -8.93 12.80 11.99
C LYS A 242 -9.42 11.68 11.07
N LEU A 243 -9.01 10.43 11.32
CA LEU A 243 -9.35 9.26 10.51
C LEU A 243 -9.12 9.49 9.00
N GLY A 244 -8.03 10.17 8.65
CA GLY A 244 -7.72 10.51 7.26
C GLY A 244 -8.76 11.37 6.56
N ASP A 245 -9.66 12.02 7.30
CA ASP A 245 -10.59 12.99 6.74
C ASP A 245 -9.84 14.30 6.45
N SER A 246 -9.46 14.45 5.20
CA SER A 246 -8.66 15.59 4.75
C SER A 246 -9.37 16.94 4.90
N ASP A 247 -10.70 16.95 4.96
CA ASP A 247 -11.45 18.19 5.13
C ASP A 247 -11.25 18.74 6.56
N GLU A 248 -10.93 17.87 7.53
CA GLU A 248 -10.63 18.25 8.92
C GLU A 248 -9.15 18.53 9.20
N PHE A 249 -8.26 18.37 8.21
CA PHE A 249 -6.85 18.71 8.39
C PHE A 249 -6.70 20.24 8.57
N PRO A 250 -5.67 20.71 9.30
CA PRO A 250 -5.41 22.14 9.46
C PRO A 250 -5.33 22.88 8.12
N GLU A 251 -5.89 24.09 8.06
CA GLU A 251 -5.98 24.87 6.82
C GLU A 251 -4.62 25.25 6.24
N ASP A 252 -3.58 25.33 7.07
CA ASP A 252 -2.22 25.69 6.67
C ASP A 252 -1.37 24.49 6.24
N TRP A 253 -1.92 23.28 6.23
CA TRP A 253 -1.20 22.08 5.79
C TRP A 253 -0.94 22.10 4.28
N LEU A 254 0.29 21.72 3.91
CA LEU A 254 0.71 21.55 2.53
C LEU A 254 -0.21 20.55 1.78
N PHE A 255 -0.76 19.56 2.49
CA PHE A 255 -1.72 18.59 1.99
C PHE A 255 -2.83 19.24 1.19
N LYS A 256 -3.41 20.36 1.64
CA LYS A 256 -4.58 20.95 0.95
C LYS A 256 -4.21 21.53 -0.43
N TYR A 257 -2.94 21.84 -0.65
CA TYR A 257 -2.47 22.61 -1.81
C TYR A 257 -1.52 21.83 -2.74
N ARG A 258 -0.96 20.70 -2.28
CA ARG A 258 0.00 19.91 -3.06
C ARG A 258 -0.57 19.14 -4.27
N TRP A 259 -1.88 19.20 -4.51
CA TRP A 259 -2.54 18.41 -5.53
C TRP A 259 -2.52 19.10 -6.90
N GLY A 260 -2.52 18.29 -7.97
CA GLY A 260 -2.76 18.80 -9.32
C GLY A 260 -1.54 19.33 -10.07
N LYS A 261 -0.31 18.88 -9.75
CA LYS A 261 0.93 19.20 -10.49
C LYS A 261 0.68 19.35 -12.01
N GLY A 262 0.93 20.55 -12.56
CA GLY A 262 0.80 20.85 -13.99
C GLY A 262 -0.63 20.95 -14.53
N GLY A 263 -1.65 20.92 -13.67
CA GLY A 263 -3.05 21.13 -14.02
C GLY A 263 -3.41 22.62 -14.13
N LYS A 264 -4.48 22.94 -14.87
CA LYS A 264 -4.99 24.32 -14.99
C LYS A 264 -5.43 24.92 -13.65
N ASP A 265 -5.87 24.07 -12.73
CA ASP A 265 -6.31 24.44 -11.37
C ASP A 265 -5.25 24.12 -10.31
N ALA A 266 -3.98 23.91 -10.71
CA ALA A 266 -2.91 23.62 -9.78
C ALA A 266 -2.66 24.82 -8.87
N VAL A 267 -2.75 24.61 -7.56
CA VAL A 267 -2.37 25.65 -6.61
C VAL A 267 -0.86 25.81 -6.64
N SER A 268 -0.40 27.03 -6.96
CA SER A 268 1.02 27.37 -7.03
C SER A 268 1.54 28.06 -5.76
N LYS A 269 0.66 28.39 -4.80
CA LYS A 269 1.01 29.07 -3.55
C LYS A 269 0.14 28.64 -2.37
N LEU A 270 0.71 28.64 -1.18
CA LEU A 270 -0.01 28.47 0.08
C LEU A 270 -0.74 29.75 0.50
N PRO A 271 -1.71 29.70 1.44
CA PRO A 271 -2.41 30.90 1.94
C PRO A 271 -1.49 31.96 2.54
N ASN A 272 -0.33 31.54 3.07
CA ASN A 272 0.71 32.41 3.60
C ASN A 272 1.58 33.07 2.50
N GLY A 273 1.32 32.80 1.21
CA GLY A 273 2.03 33.36 0.07
C GLY A 273 3.25 32.55 -0.41
N GLU A 274 3.66 31.50 0.30
CA GLU A 274 4.80 30.67 -0.09
C GLU A 274 4.51 29.94 -1.42
N LYS A 275 5.41 30.08 -2.40
CA LYS A 275 5.30 29.37 -3.69
C LYS A 275 5.57 27.88 -3.50
N LEU A 276 4.82 27.05 -4.21
CA LEU A 276 5.00 25.61 -4.26
C LEU A 276 5.81 25.21 -5.48
N ALA A 277 6.72 24.26 -5.29
CA ALA A 277 7.51 23.66 -6.35
C ALA A 277 7.45 22.13 -6.25
N PHE A 278 7.81 21.48 -7.36
CA PHE A 278 7.82 20.02 -7.44
C PHE A 278 9.18 19.51 -7.91
N ILE A 279 9.70 18.52 -7.20
CA ILE A 279 10.95 17.83 -7.56
C ILE A 279 10.76 16.33 -7.51
N THR A 280 11.61 15.58 -8.19
CA THR A 280 11.59 14.11 -8.10
C THR A 280 12.80 13.64 -7.30
N VAL A 281 12.55 13.05 -6.13
CA VAL A 281 13.59 12.47 -5.25
C VAL A 281 13.39 10.96 -5.19
N GLY A 282 14.40 10.19 -5.62
CA GLY A 282 14.33 8.72 -5.61
C GLY A 282 13.15 8.17 -6.41
N GLY A 283 12.81 8.79 -7.54
CA GLY A 283 11.68 8.38 -8.39
C GLY A 283 10.29 8.77 -7.86
N ARG A 284 10.19 9.53 -6.76
CA ARG A 284 8.92 10.03 -6.24
C ARG A 284 8.86 11.55 -6.25
N THR A 285 7.73 12.08 -6.73
CA THR A 285 7.46 13.51 -6.75
C THR A 285 7.23 14.04 -5.34
N SER A 286 7.92 15.13 -5.00
CA SER A 286 7.79 15.88 -3.76
C SER A 286 7.23 17.25 -4.06
N CYS A 287 6.17 17.63 -3.35
CA CYS A 287 5.75 19.02 -3.27
C CYS A 287 6.48 19.66 -2.08
N TYR A 288 7.01 20.87 -2.26
CA TYR A 288 7.73 21.59 -1.22
C TYR A 288 7.63 23.10 -1.45
N ALA A 289 7.95 23.90 -0.42
CA ALA A 289 8.00 25.36 -0.49
C ALA A 289 9.47 25.84 -0.45
N PRO A 290 10.07 26.29 -1.58
CA PRO A 290 11.50 26.62 -1.64
C PRO A 290 11.95 27.71 -0.66
N SER A 291 11.08 28.71 -0.40
CA SER A 291 11.38 29.78 0.56
C SER A 291 11.50 29.27 2.00
N ARG A 292 10.80 28.18 2.32
CA ARG A 292 10.71 27.60 3.66
C ARG A 292 11.72 26.47 3.87
N GLN A 293 11.88 25.61 2.88
CA GLN A 293 12.66 24.38 2.94
C GLN A 293 13.97 24.59 2.18
N GLN A 294 14.89 25.36 2.77
CA GLN A 294 16.18 25.66 2.14
C GLN A 294 17.14 24.46 2.23
N LYS A 295 18.06 24.35 1.27
CA LYS A 295 19.12 23.33 1.28
C LYS A 295 20.20 23.77 2.25
N THR A 296 20.23 23.22 3.46
CA THR A 296 21.21 23.57 4.52
C THR A 296 22.37 22.58 4.61
N GLY A 297 22.22 21.39 4.03
CA GLY A 297 23.23 20.34 3.97
C GLY A 297 23.49 19.84 2.54
N ARG A 298 24.19 18.70 2.43
CA ARG A 298 24.43 18.03 1.15
C ARG A 298 23.11 17.53 0.59
N VAL A 299 22.98 17.60 -0.74
CA VAL A 299 21.79 17.16 -1.47
C VAL A 299 22.18 16.21 -2.59
N VAL A 300 21.21 15.44 -3.09
CA VAL A 300 21.43 14.55 -4.24
C VAL A 300 21.93 15.36 -5.43
N PRO A 301 23.07 14.99 -6.05
CA PRO A 301 23.46 15.56 -7.32
C PRO A 301 22.39 15.15 -8.35
N SER A 302 21.73 16.11 -9.01
CA SER A 302 20.83 15.92 -10.17
C SER A 302 19.33 15.66 -9.97
N ALA A 303 18.66 16.06 -8.88
CA ALA A 303 17.20 16.13 -8.98
C ALA A 303 16.79 17.17 -10.01
N LYS A 304 15.94 16.76 -10.94
CA LYS A 304 15.30 17.66 -11.90
C LYS A 304 14.30 18.53 -11.12
N GLU A 305 14.70 19.76 -10.84
CA GLU A 305 13.77 20.81 -10.43
C GLU A 305 12.92 21.22 -11.61
N GLU A 306 11.60 21.27 -11.42
CA GLU A 306 10.72 21.84 -12.43
C GLU A 306 10.55 23.36 -12.20
N PRO A 307 10.51 24.18 -13.27
CA PRO A 307 10.44 25.63 -13.16
C PRO A 307 9.23 26.06 -12.33
N ILE A 308 9.46 27.01 -11.42
CA ILE A 308 8.45 27.55 -10.49
C ILE A 308 7.39 28.40 -11.24
N ASP A 309 7.73 28.91 -12.44
CA ASP A 309 6.88 29.77 -13.23
C ASP A 309 6.80 29.24 -14.68
N ALA A 310 5.85 28.35 -14.95
CA ALA A 310 5.38 28.08 -16.31
C ALA A 310 3.96 28.66 -16.43
N GLU A 311 3.86 29.88 -16.95
CA GLU A 311 2.58 30.39 -17.45
C GLU A 311 2.00 29.41 -18.48
N PRO A 312 0.67 29.26 -18.58
CA PRO A 312 0.05 28.37 -19.56
C PRO A 312 0.22 28.99 -20.95
N THR A 313 1.36 28.74 -21.59
CA THR A 313 1.57 29.13 -22.98
C THR A 313 0.65 28.33 -23.87
N ALA A 314 -0.14 29.05 -24.67
CA ALA A 314 -1.07 28.50 -25.64
C ALA A 314 -0.33 27.54 -26.59
N LYS A 315 -0.89 26.34 -26.78
CA LYS A 315 -0.40 25.39 -27.77
C LYS A 315 -0.60 25.96 -29.17
N THR A 316 0.45 26.46 -29.79
CA THR A 316 0.47 26.68 -31.25
C THR A 316 0.60 25.31 -31.92
N THR A 317 -0.49 24.83 -32.49
CA THR A 317 -0.53 23.66 -33.36
C THR A 317 0.17 23.99 -34.68
N THR A 318 1.36 23.44 -34.92
CA THR A 318 1.90 23.35 -36.28
C THR A 318 1.48 22.02 -36.90
N ALA A 319 0.58 22.13 -37.88
CA ALA A 319 0.09 21.03 -38.69
C ALA A 319 1.22 20.45 -39.56
N LYS A 320 1.38 19.13 -39.54
CA LYS A 320 2.19 18.38 -40.52
C LYS A 320 1.45 18.36 -41.86
N LEU A 321 1.95 19.08 -42.84
CA LEU A 321 1.62 18.89 -44.25
C LEU A 321 2.57 17.85 -44.87
N LYS A 322 2.00 16.81 -45.48
CA LYS A 322 2.70 15.85 -46.34
C LYS A 322 2.92 16.48 -47.74
N GLY A 323 4.11 16.32 -48.32
CA GLY A 323 4.41 16.65 -49.71
C GLY A 323 5.52 15.75 -50.28
N ARG A 324 5.32 15.28 -51.51
CA ARG A 324 6.06 14.20 -52.22
C ARG A 324 7.41 14.65 -52.81
N LYS A 325 8.26 13.63 -52.97
CA LYS A 325 9.44 13.39 -53.84
C LYS A 325 9.81 14.33 -55.01
N ASN A 326 11.13 14.27 -55.30
CA ASN A 326 11.93 14.46 -56.53
C ASN A 326 12.59 15.84 -56.73
N VAL A 327 13.80 16.04 -57.30
CA VAL A 327 14.97 15.26 -57.79
C VAL A 327 16.03 16.29 -58.25
N LYS A 328 17.35 16.04 -58.04
CA LYS A 328 18.59 16.59 -58.70
C LYS A 328 18.79 18.13 -58.75
N GLU A 329 19.97 18.75 -58.81
CA GLU A 329 21.26 18.58 -59.52
C GLU A 329 22.41 19.27 -58.73
N VAL A 330 23.59 18.66 -58.54
CA VAL A 330 24.88 18.81 -59.29
C VAL A 330 25.85 19.80 -58.63
N GLU A 331 27.04 19.28 -58.28
CA GLU A 331 28.24 20.00 -57.80
C GLU A 331 29.05 20.64 -58.94
N PRO A 332 30.20 21.33 -58.69
CA PRO A 332 31.48 20.60 -58.62
C PRO A 332 32.63 21.19 -57.73
N SER A 333 33.56 20.28 -57.40
CA SER A 333 35.05 20.31 -57.35
C SER A 333 35.75 21.21 -56.31
N ASP A 334 36.87 20.83 -55.68
CA ASP A 334 38.13 20.29 -56.24
C ASP A 334 38.85 19.21 -55.38
N GLU A 335 39.72 18.48 -56.10
CA GLU A 335 40.64 17.35 -55.81
C GLU A 335 41.83 17.77 -54.90
N ASP A 336 42.76 16.98 -54.35
CA ASP A 336 43.41 15.67 -54.54
C ASP A 336 44.12 15.35 -53.18
N GLU A 337 44.60 14.17 -52.75
CA GLU A 337 45.49 13.19 -53.39
C GLU A 337 45.56 11.89 -52.53
N LYS A 338 46.12 10.83 -53.12
CA LYS A 338 46.05 9.35 -52.87
C LYS A 338 47.30 8.79 -52.10
N PRO A 339 47.64 7.46 -52.04
CA PRO A 339 46.94 6.15 -51.86
C PRO A 339 47.72 5.15 -50.89
N PRO A 340 47.73 3.78 -51.03
CA PRO A 340 46.73 2.80 -50.55
C PRO A 340 47.32 1.52 -49.86
N ALA A 341 46.49 0.61 -49.31
CA ALA A 341 46.77 -0.85 -49.29
C ALA A 341 45.52 -1.73 -49.04
N LYS A 342 45.64 -3.01 -49.43
CA LYS A 342 44.61 -3.97 -49.90
C LYS A 342 44.26 -5.11 -48.91
N LYS A 343 43.05 -5.70 -49.11
CA LYS A 343 42.62 -7.13 -48.98
C LYS A 343 42.64 -7.73 -47.54
N GLN A 344 41.84 -8.71 -47.11
CA GLN A 344 41.22 -9.88 -47.76
C GLN A 344 40.14 -10.56 -46.87
N ARG A 345 39.39 -11.48 -47.49
CA ARG A 345 38.28 -12.36 -47.05
C ARG A 345 38.44 -13.16 -45.73
N GLY A 346 37.30 -13.50 -45.12
CA GLY A 346 37.10 -14.68 -44.25
C GLY A 346 35.60 -15.01 -44.11
N ALA A 347 35.23 -16.28 -44.24
CA ALA A 347 33.86 -16.79 -44.44
C ALA A 347 33.29 -17.57 -43.23
N ARG A 348 32.00 -17.97 -43.37
CA ARG A 348 31.18 -18.96 -42.61
C ARG A 348 30.32 -18.35 -41.48
N THR A 349 29.04 -18.69 -41.27
CA THR A 349 28.21 -19.84 -41.72
C THR A 349 26.71 -19.51 -41.57
N ALA A 350 25.88 -20.23 -42.33
CA ALA A 350 24.41 -20.29 -42.33
C ALA A 350 23.81 -20.64 -40.95
N SER A 351 22.52 -20.47 -40.62
CA SER A 351 21.33 -20.74 -41.44
C SER A 351 20.06 -20.09 -40.85
N HIS A 352 19.26 -19.49 -41.75
CA HIS A 352 17.85 -19.15 -41.61
C HIS A 352 17.03 -20.16 -42.43
N VAL A 353 15.87 -20.62 -41.95
CA VAL A 353 14.65 -20.90 -42.77
C VAL A 353 13.45 -20.75 -41.79
N LYS A 354 12.50 -19.79 -41.87
CA LYS A 354 11.51 -19.38 -42.91
C LYS A 354 10.31 -20.37 -42.91
N VAL A 355 9.02 -20.00 -42.92
CA VAL A 355 8.25 -19.35 -43.99
C VAL A 355 6.78 -19.13 -43.56
N GLU A 356 6.29 -17.89 -43.77
CA GLU A 356 5.03 -17.36 -44.39
C GLU A 356 3.60 -17.59 -43.85
N ASP A 357 2.88 -16.47 -44.02
CA ASP A 357 1.47 -16.08 -43.82
C ASP A 357 0.42 -16.81 -44.67
N VAL A 358 -0.87 -16.79 -44.25
CA VAL A 358 -2.04 -16.42 -45.09
C VAL A 358 -3.22 -15.92 -44.20
N ASP A 359 -3.86 -14.84 -44.66
CA ASP A 359 -5.08 -14.12 -44.24
C ASP A 359 -6.37 -14.93 -43.95
N GLY A 360 -7.31 -14.29 -43.25
CA GLY A 360 -8.75 -14.58 -43.39
C GLY A 360 -9.65 -14.16 -42.23
N ASP A 361 -10.16 -12.92 -42.28
CA ASP A 361 -11.18 -12.32 -41.40
C ASP A 361 -12.60 -12.84 -41.74
N THR A 362 -13.48 -13.09 -40.75
CA THR A 362 -14.95 -12.81 -40.79
C THR A 362 -15.71 -13.31 -39.53
N GLU A 363 -16.33 -12.33 -38.87
CA GLU A 363 -17.65 -12.26 -38.21
C GLU A 363 -18.34 -13.48 -37.52
N THR A 364 -18.69 -13.24 -36.26
CA THR A 364 -19.60 -13.89 -35.28
C THR A 364 -21.10 -14.00 -35.68
N PRO A 365 -22.03 -14.46 -34.81
CA PRO A 365 -22.34 -15.76 -34.18
C PRO A 365 -23.83 -16.12 -34.53
N PRO A 366 -24.77 -16.63 -33.68
CA PRO A 366 -24.78 -17.51 -32.49
C PRO A 366 -25.75 -18.72 -32.66
N LEU A 367 -25.96 -19.58 -31.64
CA LEU A 367 -27.28 -20.19 -31.36
C LEU A 367 -27.39 -20.88 -29.99
N LYS A 368 -28.64 -21.05 -29.56
CA LYS A 368 -29.20 -21.11 -28.21
C LYS A 368 -29.50 -22.53 -27.69
N LYS A 369 -29.55 -22.64 -26.35
CA LYS A 369 -30.49 -23.38 -25.47
C LYS A 369 -30.62 -24.91 -25.63
N GLN A 370 -30.54 -25.62 -24.49
CA GLN A 370 -31.66 -26.42 -23.97
C GLN A 370 -31.54 -26.78 -22.48
N LYS A 371 -32.68 -26.71 -21.79
CA LYS A 371 -32.99 -27.18 -20.42
C LYS A 371 -33.37 -28.66 -20.45
N LYS A 372 -33.19 -29.38 -19.32
CA LYS A 372 -34.15 -30.29 -18.63
C LYS A 372 -33.38 -31.05 -17.52
N THR A 373 -33.58 -30.79 -16.22
CA THR A 373 -34.59 -31.32 -15.26
C THR A 373 -34.46 -32.80 -14.87
N ALA A 374 -34.52 -33.01 -13.54
CA ALA A 374 -35.09 -34.13 -12.78
C ALA A 374 -34.14 -35.20 -12.19
N GLU A 375 -33.80 -34.99 -10.91
CA GLU A 375 -33.81 -36.00 -9.83
C GLU A 375 -35.23 -36.59 -9.66
N PRO A 376 -35.44 -37.80 -9.05
CA PRO A 376 -35.41 -37.88 -7.58
C PRO A 376 -35.09 -39.25 -6.91
N SER A 377 -35.04 -39.17 -5.58
CA SER A 377 -35.29 -40.20 -4.54
C SER A 377 -34.11 -41.02 -4.04
N LYS A 378 -34.04 -41.50 -2.79
CA LYS A 378 -34.42 -41.14 -1.39
C LYS A 378 -34.27 -42.44 -0.58
N ALA A 379 -34.03 -42.30 0.73
CA ALA A 379 -34.08 -43.33 1.81
C ALA A 379 -32.82 -44.21 1.98
N GLY A 380 -32.35 -44.51 3.20
CA GLY A 380 -32.89 -44.30 4.53
C GLY A 380 -31.91 -44.77 5.64
N LEU A 381 -32.32 -44.47 6.88
CA LEU A 381 -31.67 -44.57 8.19
C LEU A 381 -30.92 -45.87 8.56
N ALA A 382 -29.94 -45.76 9.48
CA ALA A 382 -29.89 -46.55 10.72
C ALA A 382 -28.92 -45.97 11.78
N SER A 383 -29.39 -45.96 13.03
CA SER A 383 -28.71 -45.57 14.26
C SER A 383 -27.82 -46.68 14.85
N SER A 384 -26.81 -46.33 15.65
CA SER A 384 -26.48 -47.08 16.87
C SER A 384 -25.59 -46.27 17.84
N LYS A 385 -26.00 -46.24 19.12
CA LYS A 385 -25.15 -46.05 20.32
C LYS A 385 -24.84 -47.44 20.89
N PRO A 386 -23.83 -47.60 21.76
CA PRO A 386 -24.15 -47.66 23.21
C PRO A 386 -23.11 -47.06 24.19
N LYS A 387 -23.65 -46.62 25.35
CA LYS A 387 -23.23 -46.63 26.78
C LYS A 387 -21.74 -46.45 27.17
N VAL A 388 -21.37 -45.39 27.92
CA VAL A 388 -21.41 -45.20 29.41
C VAL A 388 -20.41 -46.06 30.20
N LYS A 389 -19.46 -45.39 30.87
CA LYS A 389 -19.03 -45.68 32.25
C LYS A 389 -18.63 -44.38 32.95
N GLN A 390 -19.32 -44.07 34.05
CA GLN A 390 -18.93 -43.11 35.07
C GLN A 390 -17.85 -43.75 35.94
N GLU A 391 -16.89 -42.96 36.40
CA GLU A 391 -16.25 -43.20 37.69
C GLU A 391 -16.02 -41.87 38.39
N THR A 392 -16.66 -41.75 39.54
CA THR A 392 -16.57 -40.65 40.50
C THR A 392 -15.34 -40.81 41.37
N THR A 393 -14.64 -39.72 41.67
CA THR A 393 -14.12 -39.51 43.03
C THR A 393 -13.90 -38.01 43.30
N ARG A 394 -14.39 -37.63 44.47
CA ARG A 394 -14.34 -36.34 45.14
C ARG A 394 -13.04 -36.26 45.94
N VAL A 395 -12.56 -35.05 46.24
CA VAL A 395 -12.15 -34.55 47.58
C VAL A 395 -11.12 -33.40 47.44
N GLU A 396 -11.64 -32.20 47.72
CA GLU A 396 -11.16 -31.13 48.63
C GLU A 396 -9.73 -30.56 48.65
N ALA A 397 -9.72 -29.31 49.10
CA ALA A 397 -8.68 -28.30 49.14
C ALA A 397 -7.87 -28.29 50.47
N SER A 398 -6.69 -27.68 50.44
CA SER A 398 -6.02 -26.88 51.50
C SER A 398 -4.61 -26.51 51.00
N THR A 399 -4.28 -25.22 50.81
CA THR A 399 -3.69 -24.24 51.74
C THR A 399 -2.39 -24.65 52.43
N ASN A 400 -1.34 -23.84 52.20
CA ASN A 400 -0.19 -23.41 53.03
C ASN A 400 1.06 -23.30 52.12
N GLU A 401 1.56 -22.12 51.78
CA GLU A 401 2.38 -21.17 52.58
C GLU A 401 3.67 -21.76 53.17
N ASP A 402 4.76 -21.02 52.88
CA ASP A 402 6.12 -21.01 53.42
C ASP A 402 7.06 -22.23 53.23
N ASP A 403 8.21 -22.02 52.56
CA ASP A 403 9.49 -21.83 53.28
C ASP A 403 10.66 -21.46 52.32
N LEU A 404 11.57 -20.69 52.89
CA LEU A 404 12.74 -20.01 52.38
C LEU A 404 13.89 -20.99 52.06
N GLY A 405 14.68 -20.69 51.01
CA GLY A 405 15.83 -21.52 50.64
C GLY A 405 16.92 -20.80 49.84
N ARG A 406 17.68 -19.95 50.52
CA ARG A 406 18.84 -19.17 50.03
C ARG A 406 20.08 -20.09 49.82
N ARG A 407 20.84 -19.92 48.71
CA ARG A 407 22.31 -20.19 48.47
C ARG A 407 22.57 -20.77 47.06
N ARG A 408 23.69 -20.60 46.35
CA ARG A 408 24.82 -19.64 46.30
C ARG A 408 25.52 -19.90 44.94
N SER A 409 25.97 -18.81 44.32
CA SER A 409 27.11 -18.65 43.40
C SER A 409 28.06 -19.83 43.13
N GLY A 410 28.41 -20.04 41.87
CA GLY A 410 29.59 -20.80 41.43
C GLY A 410 30.12 -20.35 40.06
N ARG A 411 31.19 -19.56 40.06
CA ARG A 411 31.95 -19.08 38.90
C ARG A 411 33.11 -20.03 38.65
N ILE A 412 33.27 -20.57 37.43
CA ILE A 412 34.54 -21.18 36.99
C ILE A 412 34.89 -20.70 35.57
N ARG A 413 36.05 -20.04 35.47
CA ARG A 413 36.86 -19.80 34.26
C ARG A 413 37.92 -20.91 34.17
N LYS A 414 38.27 -21.35 32.96
CA LYS A 414 39.62 -21.76 32.50
C LYS A 414 39.57 -21.81 30.95
N GLN A 415 40.30 -20.94 30.25
CA GLN A 415 41.67 -21.12 29.71
C GLN A 415 41.78 -22.21 28.63
N THR A 416 41.86 -21.77 27.37
CA THR A 416 43.09 -21.76 26.55
C THR A 416 43.02 -20.62 25.56
#